data_AF-A0AA36PIQ7-F1
#
_entry.id   AF-A0AA36PIQ7-F1
#
_cell.length_a   1.000
_cell.length_b   1.000
_cell.length_c   1.000
_cell.angle_alpha   90.00
_cell.angle_beta   90.00
_cell.angle_gamma   90.00
#
_symmetry.space_group_name_H-M   'P 1'
#
loop_
_entity.id
_entity.type
_entity.pdbx_description
1 polymer ?
#
loop_
_entity_poly.entity_id
_entity_poly.type
_entity_poly.pdbx_seq_one_letter_code
_entity_poly.pdbx_strand_id
1 'polypeptide(L)'
;MIGLVVIIISIVISVFFYKKIANSCRNKGRGNVRTFLTALISSIFLFMITMSIGVASFFPSNGKVKISVNTVQDNTSTRDNKNIYTCNKFDAITQTRQGTKHNSGFYSDISTHITYTITDSMLTTKLSSREIESSTETATFNKIADDGSRKYGNSSSNFFVYVFNDSTIKVIVVDFNHNGTITQICSNKVI
;
A
#
# COMPACT_ATOMS: atom_id res chain seq x y z
N MET A 1 24.66 -1.02 16.53
CA MET A 1 26.11 -1.05 16.18
C MET A 1 26.40 -1.90 14.96
N ILE A 2 25.77 -3.08 14.79
CA ILE A 2 26.04 -3.99 13.66
C ILE A 2 25.79 -3.36 12.27
N GLY A 3 24.73 -2.56 12.11
CA GLY A 3 24.39 -1.96 10.81
C GLY A 3 25.40 -0.92 10.32
N LEU A 4 26.00 -0.15 11.24
CA LEU A 4 27.01 0.85 10.91
C LEU A 4 28.32 0.18 10.45
N VAL A 5 28.67 -0.95 11.05
CA VAL A 5 29.82 -1.78 10.63
C VAL A 5 29.62 -2.36 9.22
N VAL A 6 28.41 -2.83 8.91
CA VAL A 6 28.07 -3.35 7.56
C VAL A 6 28.17 -2.26 6.49
N ILE A 7 27.74 -1.03 6.81
CA ILE A 7 27.84 0.12 5.89
C ILE A 7 29.30 0.51 5.65
N ILE A 8 30.14 0.52 6.69
CA ILE A 8 31.56 0.85 6.53
C ILE A 8 32.26 -0.21 5.66
N ILE A 9 31.98 -1.48 5.89
CA ILE A 9 32.56 -2.58 5.10
C ILE A 9 32.10 -2.50 3.64
N SER A 10 30.82 -2.20 3.38
CA SER A 10 30.31 -2.09 2.00
C SER A 10 30.94 -0.93 1.23
N ILE A 11 31.18 0.21 1.89
CA ILE A 11 31.88 1.35 1.29
C ILE A 11 33.33 0.98 0.94
N VAL A 12 34.07 0.34 1.85
CA VAL A 12 35.46 -0.06 1.62
C VAL A 12 35.57 -1.05 0.46
N ILE A 13 34.67 -2.04 0.40
CA ILE A 13 34.63 -3.02 -0.69
C ILE A 13 34.34 -2.33 -2.02
N SER A 14 33.35 -1.43 -2.07
CA SER A 14 33.00 -0.69 -3.30
C SER A 14 34.19 0.10 -3.87
N VAL A 15 34.91 0.81 -3.00
CA VAL A 15 36.11 1.58 -3.40
C VAL A 15 37.22 0.66 -3.91
N PHE A 16 37.43 -0.50 -3.28
CA PHE A 16 38.46 -1.44 -3.69
C PHE A 16 38.15 -2.09 -5.04
N PHE A 17 36.90 -2.48 -5.27
CA PHE A 17 36.44 -3.03 -6.56
C PHE A 17 36.52 -1.97 -7.66
N TYR A 18 36.11 -0.73 -7.38
CA TYR A 18 36.22 0.37 -8.33
C TYR A 18 37.68 0.61 -8.73
N LYS A 19 38.61 0.65 -7.77
CA LYS A 19 40.04 0.84 -8.05
C LYS A 19 40.64 -0.30 -8.90
N LYS A 20 40.29 -1.55 -8.59
CA LYS A 20 40.76 -2.73 -9.34
C LYS A 20 40.21 -2.76 -10.78
N ILE A 21 38.94 -2.41 -10.96
CA ILE A 21 38.28 -2.35 -12.26
C ILE A 21 38.78 -1.17 -13.09
N ALA A 22 38.99 0.00 -12.48
CA ALA A 22 39.59 1.16 -13.15
C ALA A 22 41.00 0.85 -13.67
N ASN A 23 41.85 0.18 -12.88
CA ASN A 23 43.18 -0.25 -13.32
C ASN A 23 43.14 -1.29 -14.43
N SER A 24 42.22 -2.26 -14.36
CA SER A 24 42.04 -3.28 -15.42
C SER A 24 41.60 -2.65 -16.74
N CYS A 25 40.74 -1.64 -16.70
CA CYS A 25 40.25 -0.96 -17.89
C CYS A 25 41.27 0.01 -18.50
N ARG A 26 42.14 0.60 -17.68
CA ARG A 26 43.30 1.36 -18.17
C ARG A 26 44.28 0.48 -18.97
N ASN A 27 44.41 -0.81 -18.64
CA ASN A 27 45.31 -1.74 -19.34
C ASN A 27 44.73 -2.37 -20.62
N LYS A 28 43.43 -2.21 -20.91
CA LYS A 28 42.76 -2.88 -22.05
C LYS A 28 42.17 -1.95 -23.11
N GLY A 29 42.36 -0.63 -23.00
CA GLY A 29 41.93 0.33 -24.02
C GLY A 29 40.44 0.28 -24.37
N ARG A 30 39.59 -0.29 -23.50
CA ARG A 30 38.14 -0.40 -23.70
C ARG A 30 37.46 0.70 -22.91
N GLY A 31 36.82 1.61 -23.63
CA GLY A 31 36.36 2.92 -23.14
C GLY A 31 35.53 2.91 -21.85
N ASN A 32 35.64 4.04 -21.14
CA ASN A 32 35.12 4.32 -19.79
C ASN A 32 33.69 3.84 -19.50
N VAL A 33 32.80 3.85 -20.50
CA VAL A 33 31.38 3.57 -20.30
C VAL A 33 31.13 2.10 -19.95
N ARG A 34 31.84 1.15 -20.57
CA ARG A 34 31.66 -0.28 -20.27
C ARG A 34 32.17 -0.63 -18.87
N THR A 35 33.28 -0.03 -18.46
CA THR A 35 33.84 -0.17 -17.11
C THR A 35 32.88 0.35 -16.05
N PHE A 36 32.33 1.55 -16.30
CA PHE A 36 31.35 2.17 -15.43
C PHE A 36 30.08 1.32 -15.31
N LEU A 37 29.54 0.85 -16.44
CA LEU A 37 28.34 0.02 -16.45
C LEU A 37 28.55 -1.29 -15.68
N THR A 38 29.72 -1.93 -15.86
CA THR A 38 30.03 -3.20 -15.18
C THR A 38 30.19 -3.00 -13.67
N ALA A 39 30.83 -1.90 -13.25
CA ALA A 39 30.94 -1.55 -11.83
C ALA A 39 29.57 -1.22 -11.21
N LEU A 40 28.73 -0.47 -11.92
CA LEU A 40 27.40 -0.07 -11.45
C LEU A 40 26.49 -1.28 -11.28
N ILE A 41 26.49 -2.19 -12.26
CA ILE A 41 25.76 -3.46 -12.19
C ILE A 41 26.27 -4.30 -11.01
N SER A 42 27.58 -4.45 -10.84
CA SER A 42 28.16 -5.19 -9.72
C SER A 42 27.78 -4.59 -8.36
N SER A 43 27.73 -3.27 -8.23
CA SER A 43 27.34 -2.60 -6.98
C SER A 43 25.85 -2.78 -6.66
N ILE A 44 24.98 -2.75 -7.68
CA ILE A 44 23.54 -2.98 -7.48
C ILE A 44 23.29 -4.42 -7.02
N PHE A 45 23.97 -5.40 -7.62
CA PHE A 45 23.82 -6.80 -7.20
C PHE A 45 24.27 -7.03 -5.75
N LEU A 46 25.40 -6.45 -5.34
CA LEU A 46 25.86 -6.52 -3.96
C LEU A 46 24.89 -5.82 -3.00
N PHE A 47 24.34 -4.66 -3.38
CA PHE A 47 23.34 -3.96 -2.59
C PHE A 47 22.09 -4.82 -2.36
N MET A 48 21.55 -5.46 -3.40
CA MET A 48 20.37 -6.33 -3.27
C MET A 48 20.63 -7.56 -2.38
N ILE A 49 21.82 -8.16 -2.44
CA ILE A 49 22.20 -9.28 -1.57
C ILE A 49 22.34 -8.82 -0.12
N THR A 50 22.97 -7.67 0.12
CA THR A 50 23.08 -7.14 1.49
C THR A 50 21.73 -6.69 2.07
N MET A 51 20.85 -6.14 1.24
CA MET A 51 19.51 -5.71 1.65
C MET A 51 18.60 -6.91 1.95
N SER A 52 18.68 -7.99 1.19
CA SER A 52 17.92 -9.22 1.45
C SER A 52 18.36 -9.92 2.74
N ILE A 53 19.66 -9.97 3.05
CA ILE A 53 20.17 -10.50 4.33
C ILE A 53 19.84 -9.56 5.49
N GLY A 54 19.91 -8.24 5.27
CA GLY A 54 19.55 -7.22 6.25
C GLY A 54 18.08 -7.30 6.66
N VAL A 55 17.15 -7.41 5.70
CA VAL A 55 15.71 -7.51 5.98
C VAL A 55 15.38 -8.81 6.74
N ALA A 56 16.03 -9.94 6.42
CA ALA A 56 15.84 -11.19 7.15
C ALA A 56 16.32 -11.17 8.61
N SER A 57 17.27 -10.29 8.96
CA SER A 57 17.76 -10.14 10.34
C SER A 57 16.98 -9.10 11.16
N PHE A 58 16.27 -8.18 10.51
CA PHE A 58 15.40 -7.19 11.17
C PHE A 58 13.97 -7.69 11.39
N PHE A 59 13.54 -8.74 10.68
CA PHE A 59 12.30 -9.46 10.93
C PHE A 59 12.62 -10.93 11.23
N PRO A 60 12.73 -11.35 12.51
CA PRO A 60 12.80 -12.76 12.82
C PRO A 60 11.46 -13.39 12.38
N SER A 61 11.48 -14.02 11.20
CA SER A 61 10.42 -14.91 10.76
C SER A 61 10.41 -16.08 11.73
N ASN A 62 9.45 -16.07 12.66
CA ASN A 62 9.17 -17.24 13.48
C ASN A 62 8.69 -18.38 12.58
N GLY A 63 9.60 -19.33 12.37
CA GLY A 63 9.30 -20.76 12.30
C GLY A 63 8.51 -21.24 11.08
N LYS A 64 9.24 -21.84 10.13
CA LYS A 64 8.72 -22.99 9.38
C LYS A 64 8.56 -24.17 10.37
N VAL A 65 7.48 -24.95 10.26
CA VAL A 65 7.40 -26.43 10.35
C VAL A 65 5.95 -26.88 10.64
N LYS A 66 5.41 -27.75 9.78
CA LYS A 66 4.20 -28.54 10.02
C LYS A 66 4.47 -29.56 11.12
N ILE A 67 3.60 -29.69 12.13
CA ILE A 67 3.20 -30.93 12.82
C ILE A 67 1.91 -30.65 13.61
N SER A 68 0.95 -31.57 13.48
CA SER A 68 -0.35 -31.63 14.16
C SER A 68 -0.24 -31.79 15.68
N VAL A 69 -1.20 -31.24 16.44
CA VAL A 69 -2.06 -31.90 17.46
C VAL A 69 -2.71 -30.84 18.36
N ASN A 70 -4.03 -30.86 18.35
CA ASN A 70 -5.05 -30.53 19.36
C ASN A 70 -4.83 -29.46 20.45
N THR A 71 -5.94 -28.71 20.61
CA THR A 71 -6.51 -28.14 21.84
C THR A 71 -5.72 -27.05 22.55
N VAL A 72 -6.09 -25.79 22.28
CA VAL A 72 -6.64 -24.90 23.31
C VAL A 72 -7.77 -24.09 22.69
N GLN A 73 -8.99 -24.38 23.11
CA GLN A 73 -10.14 -23.52 22.94
C GLN A 73 -9.92 -22.29 23.82
N ASP A 74 -9.55 -21.17 23.21
CA ASP A 74 -9.55 -19.89 23.90
C ASP A 74 -10.76 -19.09 23.44
N ASN A 75 -11.74 -19.02 24.34
CA ASN A 75 -12.91 -18.16 24.23
C ASN A 75 -12.45 -16.70 24.41
N THR A 76 -11.85 -16.11 23.39
CA THR A 76 -11.82 -14.66 23.26
C THR A 76 -12.93 -14.26 22.30
N SER A 77 -13.98 -13.69 22.87
CA SER A 77 -14.97 -12.89 22.16
C SER A 77 -14.26 -11.94 21.19
N THR A 78 -14.22 -12.31 19.91
CA THR A 78 -13.93 -11.41 18.80
C THR A 78 -15.02 -10.35 18.79
N ARG A 79 -14.81 -9.29 19.59
CA ARG A 79 -15.30 -7.97 19.20
C ARG A 79 -14.57 -7.68 17.89
N ASP A 80 -15.23 -7.98 16.77
CA ASP A 80 -14.90 -7.38 15.50
C ASP A 80 -14.82 -5.87 15.77
N ASN A 81 -13.61 -5.30 15.82
CA ASN A 81 -13.40 -3.87 15.89
C ASN A 81 -13.83 -3.29 14.54
N LYS A 82 -15.14 -3.18 14.34
CA LYS A 82 -15.76 -2.58 13.17
C LYS A 82 -15.52 -1.08 13.27
N ASN A 83 -14.44 -0.62 12.64
CA ASN A 83 -14.17 0.80 12.53
C ASN A 83 -15.12 1.39 11.48
N ILE A 84 -15.98 2.32 11.92
CA ILE A 84 -16.96 2.99 11.08
C ILE A 84 -16.46 4.40 10.77
N TYR A 85 -16.16 4.66 9.50
CA TYR A 85 -15.68 5.94 9.03
C TYR A 85 -16.79 6.68 8.30
N THR A 86 -17.02 7.95 8.65
CA THR A 86 -17.96 8.83 7.96
C THR A 86 -17.21 9.77 7.03
N CYS A 87 -17.63 9.87 5.78
CA CYS A 87 -16.99 10.73 4.78
C CYS A 87 -17.78 12.03 4.62
N ASN A 88 -17.09 13.15 4.77
CA ASN A 88 -17.70 14.46 4.66
C ASN A 88 -17.36 15.14 3.34
N LYS A 89 -16.18 14.85 2.76
CA LYS A 89 -15.66 15.52 1.56
C LYS A 89 -15.42 14.50 0.45
N PHE A 90 -15.71 14.90 -0.77
CA PHE A 90 -15.38 14.14 -1.97
C PHE A 90 -14.72 15.01 -3.05
N ASP A 91 -13.97 14.32 -3.91
CA ASP A 91 -13.46 14.82 -5.18
C ASP A 91 -13.63 13.71 -6.21
N ALA A 92 -14.39 13.97 -7.26
CA ALA A 92 -14.81 13.03 -8.27
C ALA A 92 -14.32 13.47 -9.65
N ILE A 93 -13.71 12.53 -10.36
CA ILE A 93 -13.26 12.70 -11.74
C ILE A 93 -14.00 11.67 -12.59
N THR A 94 -14.78 12.13 -13.56
CA THR A 94 -15.56 11.25 -14.43
C THR A 94 -15.18 11.50 -15.88
N GLN A 95 -14.90 10.43 -16.63
CA GLN A 95 -14.69 10.56 -18.07
C GLN A 95 -16.02 10.47 -18.82
N THR A 96 -16.32 11.51 -19.62
CA THR A 96 -17.51 11.56 -20.46
C THR A 96 -17.12 11.69 -21.94
N ARG A 97 -18.08 11.50 -22.85
CA ARG A 97 -17.86 11.75 -24.29
C ARG A 97 -17.46 13.21 -24.59
N GLN A 98 -17.79 14.14 -23.70
CA GLN A 98 -17.46 15.56 -23.80
C GLN A 98 -16.12 15.91 -23.15
N GLY A 99 -15.38 14.92 -22.62
CA GLY A 99 -14.13 15.09 -21.90
C GLY A 99 -14.24 14.76 -20.41
N THR A 100 -13.18 15.09 -19.68
CA THR A 100 -13.06 14.85 -18.24
C THR A 100 -13.83 15.90 -17.46
N LYS A 101 -14.72 15.47 -16.58
CA LYS A 101 -15.44 16.34 -15.63
C LYS A 101 -14.86 16.18 -14.23
N HIS A 102 -14.71 17.30 -13.55
CA HIS A 102 -14.26 17.37 -12.16
C HIS A 102 -15.40 17.92 -11.30
N ASN A 103 -15.67 17.25 -10.18
CA ASN A 103 -16.66 17.70 -9.22
C ASN A 103 -16.14 17.45 -7.80
N SER A 104 -16.23 18.43 -6.93
CA SER A 104 -15.78 18.29 -5.54
C SER A 104 -16.74 19.04 -4.62
N GLY A 105 -16.89 18.57 -3.39
CA GLY A 105 -17.81 19.18 -2.46
C GLY A 105 -17.87 18.45 -1.13
N PHE A 106 -18.87 18.82 -0.33
CA PHE A 106 -19.17 18.20 0.95
C PHE A 106 -20.55 17.51 0.93
N TYR A 107 -20.63 16.34 1.55
CA TYR A 107 -21.89 15.59 1.68
C TYR A 107 -22.81 16.17 2.77
N SER A 108 -22.24 16.91 3.73
CA SER A 108 -22.97 17.54 4.84
C SER A 108 -24.10 18.47 4.38
N ASP A 109 -23.92 19.11 3.23
CA ASP A 109 -24.79 20.19 2.77
C ASP A 109 -26.14 19.66 2.24
N ILE A 110 -26.21 18.37 1.90
CA ILE A 110 -27.37 17.71 1.26
C ILE A 110 -27.95 16.62 2.19
N SER A 111 -27.62 16.64 3.49
CA SER A 111 -28.03 15.59 4.45
C SER A 111 -27.70 14.15 4.01
N THR A 112 -26.67 14.01 3.16
CA THR A 112 -26.18 12.71 2.70
C THR A 112 -25.03 12.29 3.60
N HIS A 113 -25.08 11.05 4.08
CA HIS A 113 -24.03 10.44 4.88
C HIS A 113 -23.53 9.19 4.17
N ILE A 114 -22.24 9.19 3.86
CA ILE A 114 -21.54 8.00 3.38
C ILE A 114 -20.69 7.46 4.52
N THR A 115 -20.88 6.18 4.80
CA THR A 115 -20.16 5.48 5.84
C THR A 115 -19.46 4.25 5.27
N TYR A 116 -18.20 4.05 5.67
CA TYR A 116 -17.45 2.84 5.37
C TYR A 116 -17.24 2.06 6.66
N THR A 117 -17.64 0.80 6.66
CA THR A 117 -17.25 -0.16 7.70
C THR A 117 -16.17 -1.06 7.11
N ILE A 118 -14.99 -1.03 7.71
CA ILE A 118 -13.82 -1.74 7.19
C ILE A 118 -13.45 -2.85 8.16
N THR A 119 -13.36 -4.07 7.66
CA THR A 119 -12.87 -5.25 8.38
C THR A 119 -11.68 -5.86 7.64
N ASP A 120 -11.15 -6.95 8.17
CA ASP A 120 -9.98 -7.58 7.56
C ASP A 120 -10.26 -8.22 6.21
N SER A 121 -11.47 -8.74 6.03
CA SER A 121 -11.89 -9.45 4.83
C SER A 121 -12.85 -8.67 3.95
N MET A 122 -13.51 -7.63 4.46
CA MET A 122 -14.58 -6.93 3.75
C MET A 122 -14.58 -5.42 4.01
N LEU A 123 -15.11 -4.69 3.03
CA LEU A 123 -15.46 -3.29 3.11
C LEU A 123 -16.93 -3.15 2.79
N THR A 124 -17.68 -2.49 3.66
CA THR A 124 -19.09 -2.19 3.47
C THR A 124 -19.28 -0.70 3.35
N THR A 125 -19.84 -0.26 2.24
CA THR A 125 -20.21 1.14 1.99
C THR A 125 -21.71 1.28 2.22
N LYS A 126 -22.11 2.24 3.05
CA LYS A 126 -23.52 2.59 3.24
C LYS A 126 -23.73 4.06 2.92
N LEU A 127 -24.63 4.32 1.98
CA LEU A 127 -25.10 5.66 1.64
C LEU A 127 -26.50 5.83 2.21
N SER A 128 -26.67 6.86 3.04
CA SER A 128 -27.98 7.27 3.55
C SER A 128 -28.20 8.74 3.21
N SER A 129 -29.32 9.05 2.57
CA SER A 129 -29.79 10.42 2.37
C SER A 129 -31.24 10.52 2.82
N ARG A 130 -31.71 11.72 3.17
CA ARG A 130 -33.12 11.92 3.53
C ARG A 130 -34.09 11.63 2.37
N GLU A 131 -33.62 11.78 1.14
CA GLU A 131 -34.44 11.69 -0.07
C GLU A 131 -34.33 10.34 -0.79
N ILE A 132 -33.40 9.46 -0.39
CA ILE A 132 -33.10 8.20 -1.08
C ILE A 132 -33.07 7.05 -0.08
N GLU A 133 -33.66 5.91 -0.44
CA GLU A 133 -33.54 4.68 0.34
C GLU A 133 -32.06 4.35 0.57
N SER A 134 -31.72 3.94 1.80
CA SER A 134 -30.34 3.67 2.16
C SER A 134 -29.79 2.51 1.35
N SER A 135 -28.74 2.75 0.57
CA SER A 135 -28.06 1.73 -0.22
C SER A 135 -26.86 1.18 0.56
N THR A 136 -26.63 -0.12 0.46
CA THR A 136 -25.47 -0.80 1.05
C THR A 136 -24.78 -1.64 -0.01
N GLU A 137 -23.49 -1.42 -0.17
CA GLU A 137 -22.62 -2.16 -1.08
C GLU A 137 -21.51 -2.83 -0.28
N THR A 138 -21.09 -4.03 -0.70
CA THR A 138 -19.97 -4.74 -0.07
C THR A 138 -18.90 -5.06 -1.10
N ALA A 139 -17.65 -5.06 -0.63
CA ALA A 139 -16.47 -5.40 -1.41
C ALA A 139 -15.58 -6.32 -0.58
N THR A 140 -14.97 -7.31 -1.24
CA THR A 140 -14.09 -8.26 -0.58
C THR A 140 -12.64 -7.79 -0.66
N PHE A 141 -11.87 -8.09 0.37
CA PHE A 141 -10.45 -7.83 0.39
C PHE A 141 -9.76 -8.65 -0.72
N ASN A 142 -8.85 -8.00 -1.43
CA ASN A 142 -8.08 -8.63 -2.49
C ASN A 142 -6.60 -8.75 -2.09
N LYS A 143 -5.93 -7.61 -1.93
CA LYS A 143 -4.50 -7.54 -1.59
C LYS A 143 -4.12 -6.18 -1.00
N ILE A 144 -2.93 -6.11 -0.43
CA ILE A 144 -2.25 -4.84 -0.17
C ILE A 144 -1.53 -4.43 -1.47
N ALA A 145 -1.77 -3.22 -1.94
CA ALA A 145 -1.13 -2.67 -3.13
C ALA A 145 0.30 -2.17 -2.81
N ASP A 146 1.09 -1.94 -3.86
CA ASP A 146 2.50 -1.55 -3.72
C ASP A 146 2.68 -0.18 -3.04
N ASP A 147 1.64 0.63 -3.04
CA ASP A 147 1.56 1.92 -2.33
C ASP A 147 1.13 1.80 -0.86
N GLY A 148 0.97 0.57 -0.36
CA GLY A 148 0.55 0.26 1.01
C GLY A 148 -0.97 0.34 1.24
N SER A 149 -1.77 0.68 0.24
CA SER A 149 -3.23 0.71 0.39
C SER A 149 -3.84 -0.68 0.44
N ARG A 150 -4.93 -0.83 1.21
CA ARG A 150 -5.73 -2.05 1.21
C ARG A 150 -6.70 -1.99 0.04
N LYS A 151 -6.59 -2.95 -0.88
CA LYS A 151 -7.47 -3.05 -2.04
C LYS A 151 -8.65 -3.97 -1.73
N TYR A 152 -9.86 -3.44 -1.89
CA TYR A 152 -11.10 -4.20 -1.88
C TYR A 152 -11.74 -4.10 -3.26
N GLY A 153 -12.55 -5.09 -3.64
CA GLY A 153 -13.23 -5.07 -4.94
C GLY A 153 -14.55 -5.82 -4.93
N ASN A 154 -15.41 -5.46 -5.88
CA ASN A 154 -16.60 -6.20 -6.24
C ASN A 154 -16.81 -6.13 -7.77
N SER A 155 -17.99 -6.50 -8.25
CA SER A 155 -18.30 -6.50 -9.69
C SER A 155 -18.34 -5.10 -10.33
N SER A 156 -18.63 -4.06 -9.56
CA SER A 156 -18.87 -2.69 -10.04
C SER A 156 -17.71 -1.73 -9.79
N SER A 157 -16.90 -2.00 -8.77
CA SER A 157 -15.95 -1.03 -8.23
C SER A 157 -14.71 -1.67 -7.61
N ASN A 158 -13.59 -0.95 -7.69
CA ASN A 158 -12.41 -1.18 -6.86
C ASN A 158 -12.29 -0.07 -5.81
N PHE A 159 -11.96 -0.44 -4.58
CA PHE A 159 -11.74 0.47 -3.46
C PHE A 159 -10.29 0.36 -3.00
N PHE A 160 -9.62 1.50 -2.86
CA PHE A 160 -8.28 1.61 -2.29
C PHE A 160 -8.36 2.43 -1.01
N VAL A 161 -8.03 1.79 0.11
CA VAL A 161 -8.11 2.40 1.44
C VAL A 161 -6.70 2.71 1.94
N TYR A 162 -6.46 3.99 2.20
CA TYR A 162 -5.25 4.49 2.85
C TYR A 162 -5.59 4.90 4.28
N VAL A 163 -4.83 4.38 5.23
CA VAL A 163 -4.93 4.78 6.63
C VAL A 163 -3.90 5.88 6.86
N PHE A 164 -4.35 7.09 7.19
CA PHE A 164 -3.45 8.19 7.50
C PHE A 164 -3.07 8.22 8.98
N ASN A 165 -4.06 8.00 9.84
CA ASN A 165 -3.92 7.86 11.29
C ASN A 165 -5.08 7.00 11.83
N ASP A 166 -5.14 6.79 13.15
CA ASP A 166 -6.15 5.94 13.78
C ASP A 166 -7.60 6.41 13.55
N SER A 167 -7.79 7.69 13.22
CA SER A 167 -9.10 8.33 13.10
C SER A 167 -9.45 8.80 11.69
N THR A 168 -8.58 8.68 10.69
CA THR A 168 -8.83 9.20 9.35
C THR A 168 -8.29 8.28 8.28
N ILE A 169 -9.11 8.10 7.26
CA ILE A 169 -8.79 7.30 6.08
C ILE A 169 -9.07 8.10 4.82
N LYS A 170 -8.35 7.75 3.76
CA LYS A 170 -8.71 8.12 2.39
C LYS A 170 -9.18 6.89 1.65
N VAL A 171 -10.33 7.00 1.01
CA VAL A 171 -10.90 5.96 0.16
C VAL A 171 -10.90 6.47 -1.26
N ILE A 172 -10.26 5.74 -2.17
CA ILE A 172 -10.35 5.98 -3.62
C ILE A 172 -11.22 4.88 -4.21
N VAL A 173 -12.35 5.26 -4.77
CA VAL A 173 -13.28 4.37 -5.46
C VAL A 173 -13.07 4.53 -6.96
N VAL A 174 -12.79 3.44 -7.65
CA VAL A 174 -12.79 3.38 -9.11
C VAL A 174 -14.06 2.66 -9.52
N ASP A 175 -15.01 3.41 -10.07
CA ASP A 175 -16.33 2.93 -10.51
C ASP A 175 -16.28 2.59 -12.00
N PHE A 176 -16.54 1.33 -12.33
CA PHE A 176 -16.52 0.84 -13.71
C PHE A 176 -17.78 1.20 -14.50
N ASN A 177 -18.92 1.36 -13.82
CA ASN A 177 -20.20 1.68 -14.45
C ASN A 177 -20.20 3.14 -14.94
N HIS A 178 -19.66 4.05 -14.13
CA HIS A 178 -19.61 5.47 -14.46
C HIS A 178 -18.28 5.90 -15.09
N ASN A 179 -17.33 4.98 -15.28
CA ASN A 179 -15.98 5.25 -15.77
C ASN A 179 -15.35 6.47 -15.06
N GLY A 180 -15.34 6.39 -13.73
CA GLY A 180 -14.98 7.51 -12.87
C GLY A 180 -14.19 7.07 -11.65
N THR A 181 -13.56 8.04 -11.00
CA THR A 181 -12.84 7.87 -9.74
C THR A 181 -13.36 8.87 -8.73
N ILE A 182 -13.72 8.39 -7.54
CA ILE A 182 -14.17 9.22 -6.42
C ILE A 182 -13.17 9.06 -5.28
N THR A 183 -12.52 10.16 -4.92
CA THR A 183 -11.64 10.25 -3.76
C THR A 183 -12.41 10.85 -2.59
N GLN A 184 -12.39 10.19 -1.45
CA GLN A 184 -13.11 10.60 -0.25
C GLN A 184 -12.18 10.62 0.94
N ILE A 185 -12.33 11.63 1.79
CA ILE A 185 -11.65 11.72 3.08
C ILE A 185 -12.69 11.47 4.17
N CYS A 186 -12.41 10.49 5.01
CA CYS A 186 -13.35 9.98 5.98
C CYS A 186 -12.71 9.96 7.37
N SER A 187 -13.51 10.26 8.38
CA SER A 187 -13.08 10.28 9.77
C SER A 187 -13.85 9.23 10.56
N ASN A 188 -13.16 8.54 11.44
CA ASN A 188 -13.72 7.60 12.38
C ASN A 188 -14.65 8.37 13.30
N LYS A 189 -15.91 7.94 13.34
CA LYS A 189 -16.86 8.51 14.29
C LYS A 189 -16.67 7.70 15.58
N VAL A 190 -15.94 8.26 16.54
CA VAL A 190 -16.00 7.75 17.91
C VAL A 190 -17.43 8.02 18.38
N ILE A 191 -18.25 6.98 18.42
CA ILE A 191 -19.57 7.00 19.05
C ILE A 191 -19.35 6.73 20.54
#